data_AF-A0A7S3X6N0-F1
#
_entry.id   AF-A0A7S3X6N0-F1
#
_cell.length_a   1.000
_cell.length_b   1.000
_cell.length_c   1.000
_cell.angle_alpha   90.00
_cell.angle_beta   90.00
_cell.angle_gamma   90.00
#
_symmetry.space_group_name_H-M   'P 1'
#
loop_
_entity.id
_entity.type
_entity.pdbx_description
1 polymer ?
#
loop_
_entity_poly.entity_id
_entity_poly.type
_entity_poly.pdbx_seq_one_letter_code
_entity_poly.pdbx_strand_id
1 'polypeptide(L)'
;RRSEPMRPAQSDLVNILSSLEAHWHVLEAEVVEIGSDIEHCKLCSKKYGDWFDSPLQFLQELQRTKKEKMKEILVAMESFNNNLQGGRKLVRTLERTAPVAVLHAPAKPVTLLRDPRGRERRAAAGRGCAFTFR
;
A
#
# COMPACT_ATOMS: atom_id res chain seq x y z
N ARG A 1 3.93 -2.91 -28.22
CA ARG A 1 3.25 -2.79 -26.91
C ARG A 1 3.82 -1.58 -26.21
N ARG A 2 3.06 -0.48 -26.10
CA ARG A 2 3.46 0.70 -25.31
C ARG A 2 3.36 0.29 -23.84
N SER A 3 4.46 0.39 -23.10
CA SER A 3 4.47 0.38 -21.64
C SER A 3 3.81 1.67 -21.17
N GLU A 4 2.67 1.57 -20.48
CA GLU A 4 2.08 2.72 -19.80
C GLU A 4 3.05 3.22 -18.71
N PRO A 5 3.13 4.54 -18.49
CA PRO A 5 3.94 5.08 -17.41
C PRO A 5 3.31 4.68 -16.08
N MET A 6 4.04 3.87 -15.31
CA MET A 6 3.70 3.43 -13.96
C MET A 6 3.68 4.64 -12.99
N ARG A 7 2.61 5.43 -12.99
CA ARG A 7 2.37 6.51 -12.01
C ARG A 7 0.91 6.60 -11.48
N PRO A 8 0.40 5.57 -10.78
CA PRO A 8 -0.77 5.73 -9.89
C PRO A 8 -0.45 5.59 -8.39
N ALA A 9 0.56 4.82 -8.01
CA ALA A 9 0.74 4.43 -6.61
C ALA A 9 1.16 5.57 -5.65
N GLN A 10 1.91 6.56 -6.14
CA GLN A 10 2.38 7.67 -5.30
C GLN A 10 1.28 8.71 -5.06
N SER A 11 0.42 8.96 -6.05
CA SER A 11 -0.74 9.84 -5.90
C SER A 11 -1.77 9.25 -4.94
N ASP A 12 -2.04 7.95 -5.06
CA ASP A 12 -3.00 7.26 -4.17
C ASP A 12 -2.55 7.34 -2.71
N LEU A 13 -1.24 7.23 -2.48
CA LEU A 13 -0.64 7.30 -1.17
C LEU A 13 -0.77 8.67 -0.51
N VAL A 14 -0.50 9.73 -1.27
CA VAL A 14 -0.69 11.12 -0.82
C VAL A 14 -2.16 11.38 -0.53
N ASN A 15 -3.06 10.89 -1.39
CA ASN A 15 -4.51 11.05 -1.20
C ASN A 15 -4.99 10.39 0.09
N ILE A 16 -4.53 9.18 0.42
CA ILE A 16 -4.91 8.48 1.65
C ILE A 16 -4.43 9.25 2.88
N LEU A 17 -3.17 9.72 2.88
CA LEU A 17 -2.62 10.49 3.99
C LEU A 17 -3.38 11.81 4.19
N SER A 18 -3.60 12.56 3.10
CA SER A 18 -4.36 13.81 3.16
C SER A 18 -5.81 13.58 3.63
N SER A 19 -6.42 12.44 3.27
CA SER A 19 -7.76 12.09 3.76
C SER A 19 -7.77 11.79 5.27
N LEU A 20 -6.76 11.07 5.79
CA LEU A 20 -6.65 10.78 7.22
C LEU A 20 -6.39 12.07 8.03
N GLU A 21 -5.52 12.94 7.53
CA GLU A 21 -5.25 14.25 8.13
C GLU A 21 -6.51 15.14 8.15
N ALA A 22 -7.25 15.18 7.05
CA ALA A 22 -8.51 15.92 6.99
C ALA A 22 -9.53 15.39 8.01
N HIS A 23 -9.69 14.06 8.11
CA HIS A 23 -10.60 13.46 9.09
C HIS A 23 -10.14 13.73 10.53
N TRP A 24 -8.83 13.73 10.79
CA TRP A 24 -8.28 14.09 12.10
C TRP A 24 -8.69 15.50 12.50
N HIS A 25 -8.48 16.49 11.63
CA HIS A 25 -8.80 17.89 11.93
C HIS A 25 -10.29 18.14 12.15
N VAL A 26 -11.16 17.45 11.40
CA VAL A 26 -12.61 17.51 11.61
C VAL A 26 -12.96 16.95 13.00
N LEU A 27 -12.45 15.77 13.36
CA LEU A 27 -12.72 15.18 14.68
C LEU A 27 -12.18 16.04 15.82
N GLU A 28 -11.02 16.65 15.64
CA GLU A 28 -10.42 17.56 16.62
C GLU A 28 -11.32 18.77 16.88
N ALA A 29 -11.81 19.41 15.82
CA ALA A 29 -12.74 20.53 15.92
C ALA A 29 -14.07 20.12 16.60
N GLU A 30 -14.66 18.98 16.19
CA GLU A 30 -15.88 18.46 16.80
C GLU A 30 -15.71 18.16 18.29
N VAL A 31 -14.58 17.59 18.72
CA VAL A 31 -14.32 17.27 20.13
C VAL A 31 -14.25 18.54 20.98
N VAL A 32 -13.67 19.61 20.44
CA VAL A 32 -13.61 20.93 21.09
C VAL A 32 -15.02 21.52 21.22
N GLU A 33 -15.81 21.47 20.16
CA GLU A 33 -17.19 21.98 20.14
C GLU A 33 -18.09 21.21 21.12
N ILE A 34 -18.05 19.88 21.10
CA ILE A 34 -18.75 19.03 22.08
C ILE A 34 -18.33 19.36 23.51
N GLY A 35 -17.05 19.69 23.72
CA GLY A 35 -16.56 20.16 25.02
C GLY A 35 -17.27 21.43 25.49
N SER A 36 -17.44 22.41 24.59
CA SER A 36 -18.20 23.63 24.87
C SER A 36 -19.69 23.34 25.15
N ASP A 37 -20.31 22.46 24.35
CA ASP A 37 -21.71 22.08 24.52
C ASP A 37 -21.97 21.36 25.84
N ILE A 38 -21.04 20.51 26.29
CA ILE A 38 -21.11 19.86 27.61
C ILE A 38 -21.14 20.92 28.72
N GLU A 39 -20.29 21.94 28.66
CA GLU A 39 -20.29 23.02 29.66
C GLU A 39 -21.60 23.82 29.63
N HIS A 40 -22.14 24.09 28.44
CA HIS A 40 -23.44 24.74 28.32
C HIS A 40 -24.56 23.87 28.90
N CYS A 41 -24.60 22.57 28.59
CA CYS A 41 -25.57 21.63 29.16
C CYS A 41 -25.49 21.59 30.69
N LYS A 42 -24.27 21.60 31.27
CA LYS A 42 -24.10 21.69 32.74
C LYS A 42 -24.69 22.97 33.33
N LEU A 43 -24.53 24.11 32.66
CA LEU A 43 -25.15 25.38 33.08
C LEU A 43 -26.67 25.30 33.01
N CYS A 44 -27.21 24.69 31.95
CA CYS A 44 -28.63 24.47 31.78
C CYS A 44 -29.20 23.50 32.83
N SER A 45 -28.53 22.39 33.14
CA SER A 45 -28.93 21.48 34.24
C SER A 45 -29.05 22.23 35.57
N LYS A 46 -28.11 23.14 35.87
CA LYS A 46 -28.17 23.95 37.10
C LYS A 46 -29.37 24.90 37.15
N LYS A 47 -29.79 25.42 36.00
CA LYS A 47 -30.85 26.45 35.90
C LYS A 47 -32.25 25.87 35.73
N TYR A 48 -32.36 24.77 34.99
CA TYR A 48 -33.61 24.18 34.55
C TYR A 48 -33.84 22.77 35.09
N GLY A 49 -32.91 22.25 35.89
CA GLY A 49 -32.96 20.92 36.48
C GLY A 49 -32.62 19.81 35.49
N ASP A 50 -33.03 18.61 35.86
CA ASP A 50 -32.52 17.34 35.32
C ASP A 50 -32.91 17.05 33.85
N TRP A 51 -33.68 17.93 33.22
CA TRP A 51 -34.03 17.86 31.79
C TRP A 51 -32.81 17.77 30.87
N PHE A 52 -31.67 18.31 31.31
CA PHE A 52 -30.42 18.35 30.54
C PHE A 52 -29.50 17.17 30.84
N ASP A 53 -29.85 16.28 31.76
CA ASP A 53 -28.99 15.16 32.15
C ASP A 53 -28.84 14.12 31.04
N SER A 54 -29.92 13.81 30.32
CA SER A 54 -29.88 12.88 29.18
C SER A 54 -29.04 13.44 28.01
N PRO A 55 -29.25 14.69 27.54
CA PRO A 55 -28.33 15.32 26.59
C PRO A 55 -26.88 15.37 27.05
N LEU A 56 -26.63 15.67 28.34
CA LEU A 56 -25.29 15.72 28.91
C LEU A 56 -24.59 14.36 28.86
N GLN A 57 -25.28 13.28 29.25
CA GLN A 57 -24.75 11.91 29.15
C GLN A 57 -24.45 11.53 27.71
N PHE A 58 -25.35 11.87 26.77
CA PHE A 58 -25.14 11.62 25.35
C PHE A 58 -23.88 12.35 24.82
N LEU A 59 -23.71 13.63 25.14
CA LEU A 59 -22.55 14.40 24.69
C LEU A 59 -21.23 13.86 25.27
N GLN A 60 -21.24 13.43 26.53
CA GLN A 60 -20.06 12.81 27.16
C GLN A 60 -19.68 11.50 26.45
N GLU A 61 -20.65 10.66 26.13
CA GLU A 61 -20.45 9.42 25.38
C GLU A 61 -19.98 9.68 23.95
N LEU A 62 -20.58 10.67 23.28
CA LEU A 62 -20.20 11.08 21.94
C LEU A 62 -18.76 11.60 21.91
N GLN A 63 -18.37 12.43 22.89
CA GLN A 63 -16.99 12.92 23.01
C GLN A 63 -16.00 11.76 23.18
N ARG A 64 -16.34 10.77 24.02
CA ARG A 64 -15.52 9.57 24.23
C ARG A 64 -15.33 8.80 22.93
N THR A 65 -16.43 8.53 22.22
CA THR A 65 -16.40 7.81 20.94
C THR A 65 -15.58 8.54 19.88
N LYS A 66 -15.73 9.86 19.77
CA LYS A 66 -14.95 10.68 18.82
C LYS A 66 -13.46 10.66 19.13
N LYS A 67 -13.08 10.77 20.42
CA LYS A 67 -11.67 10.63 20.86
C LYS A 67 -11.11 9.24 20.56
N GLU A 68 -11.92 8.20 20.65
CA GLU A 68 -11.50 6.84 20.28
C GLU A 68 -11.25 6.71 18.77
N LYS A 69 -12.11 7.30 17.94
CA LYS A 69 -11.88 7.39 16.49
C LYS A 69 -10.63 8.16 16.11
N MET A 70 -10.29 9.22 16.84
CA MET A 70 -9.01 9.91 16.66
C MET A 70 -7.83 8.96 16.92
N LYS A 71 -7.88 8.14 17.99
CA LYS A 71 -6.84 7.14 18.26
C LYS A 71 -6.72 6.10 17.16
N GLU A 72 -7.84 5.64 16.59
CA GLU A 72 -7.84 4.72 15.44
C GLU A 72 -7.09 5.32 14.24
N ILE A 73 -7.27 6.62 13.95
CA ILE A 73 -6.53 7.32 12.88
C ILE A 73 -5.03 7.31 13.15
N LEU A 74 -4.59 7.58 14.39
CA LEU A 74 -3.16 7.54 14.74
C LEU A 74 -2.57 6.14 14.53
N VAL A 75 -3.27 5.10 14.98
CA VAL A 75 -2.86 3.71 14.77
C VAL A 75 -2.78 3.38 13.28
N ALA A 76 -3.73 3.86 12.48
CA ALA A 76 -3.72 3.68 11.03
C ALA A 76 -2.51 4.38 10.38
N MET A 77 -2.21 5.63 10.77
CA MET A 77 -1.05 6.38 10.27
C MET A 77 0.28 5.70 10.65
N GLU A 78 0.38 5.19 11.88
CA GLU A 78 1.58 4.47 12.34
C GLU A 78 1.76 3.15 11.59
N SER A 79 0.70 2.34 11.48
CA SER A 79 0.70 1.10 10.70
C SER A 79 1.11 1.36 9.25
N PHE A 80 0.57 2.41 8.66
CA PHE A 80 0.89 2.85 7.31
C PHE A 80 2.38 3.20 7.15
N ASN A 81 2.95 3.97 8.08
CA ASN A 81 4.38 4.30 8.10
C ASN A 81 5.27 3.04 8.25
N ASN A 82 4.90 2.12 9.13
CA ASN A 82 5.61 0.87 9.35
C ASN A 82 5.65 0.01 8.07
N ASN A 83 4.51 -0.09 7.36
CA ASN A 83 4.42 -0.79 6.09
C ASN A 83 5.29 -0.16 5.00
N LEU A 84 5.34 1.18 4.92
CA LEU A 84 6.20 1.88 3.97
C LEU A 84 7.69 1.63 4.23
N GLN A 85 8.10 1.64 5.51
CA GLN A 85 9.47 1.34 5.88
C GLN A 85 9.84 -0.12 5.55
N GLY A 86 8.93 -1.06 5.82
CA GLY A 86 9.07 -2.46 5.45
C GLY A 86 9.26 -2.64 3.93
N GLY A 87 8.40 -1.99 3.14
CA GLY A 87 8.50 -2.00 1.67
C GLY A 87 9.83 -1.44 1.16
N ARG A 88 10.29 -0.30 1.69
CA ARG A 88 11.60 0.28 1.33
C ARG A 88 12.77 -0.64 1.68
N LYS A 89 12.73 -1.31 2.83
CA LYS A 89 13.75 -2.30 3.21
C LYS A 89 13.76 -3.47 2.24
N LEU A 90 12.59 -3.99 1.87
CA LEU A 90 12.47 -5.09 0.92
C LEU A 90 13.06 -4.72 -0.45
N VAL A 91 12.70 -3.55 -1.00
CA VAL A 91 13.25 -3.06 -2.27
C VAL A 91 14.78 -3.01 -2.24
N ARG A 92 15.37 -2.41 -1.18
CA ARG A 92 16.84 -2.36 -1.02
C ARG A 92 17.49 -3.74 -0.94
N THR A 93 16.84 -4.71 -0.29
CA THR A 93 17.33 -6.08 -0.21
C THR A 93 17.32 -6.73 -1.58
N LEU A 94 16.23 -6.58 -2.33
CA LEU A 94 16.09 -7.12 -3.69
C LEU A 94 17.07 -6.48 -4.67
N GLU A 95 17.30 -5.17 -4.59
CA GLU A 95 18.31 -4.49 -5.40
C GLU A 95 19.74 -5.01 -5.15
N ARG A 96 20.02 -5.48 -3.92
CA ARG A 96 21.33 -6.07 -3.56
C ARG A 96 21.46 -7.52 -3.99
N THR A 97 20.40 -8.32 -3.90
CA THR A 97 20.42 -9.75 -4.23
C THR A 97 20.14 -10.06 -5.69
N ALA A 98 19.51 -9.14 -6.43
CA ALA A 98 19.34 -9.22 -7.86
C ALA A 98 20.31 -8.27 -8.58
N PRO A 99 21.61 -8.63 -8.77
CA PRO A 99 22.32 -8.04 -9.89
C PRO A 99 21.51 -8.43 -11.12
N VAL A 100 21.03 -7.42 -11.84
CA VAL A 100 20.22 -7.60 -13.04
C VAL A 100 20.91 -8.66 -13.91
N ALA A 101 20.31 -9.84 -13.99
CA ALA A 101 20.66 -10.83 -14.99
C ALA A 101 20.17 -10.28 -16.34
N VAL A 102 20.77 -9.19 -16.81
CA VAL A 102 20.89 -8.95 -18.24
C VAL A 102 21.91 -9.97 -18.71
N LEU A 103 21.45 -11.22 -18.83
CA LEU A 103 22.03 -12.14 -19.79
C LEU A 103 21.83 -11.48 -21.15
N HIS A 104 22.78 -10.62 -21.53
CA HIS A 104 23.21 -10.53 -22.92
C HIS A 104 23.61 -11.97 -23.27
N ALA A 105 22.65 -12.76 -23.73
CA ALA A 105 22.97 -13.89 -24.57
C ALA A 105 23.70 -13.27 -25.78
N PRO A 106 25.00 -13.56 -26.02
CA PRO A 106 25.55 -13.25 -27.31
C PRO A 106 24.76 -14.09 -28.30
N ALA A 107 23.89 -13.44 -29.07
CA ALA A 107 23.33 -14.05 -30.26
C ALA A 107 24.52 -14.41 -31.14
N LYS A 108 24.96 -15.67 -31.07
CA LYS A 108 25.94 -16.21 -32.00
C LYS A 108 25.36 -15.95 -33.39
N PRO A 109 26.05 -15.19 -34.27
CA PRO A 109 25.59 -15.08 -35.63
C PRO A 109 25.61 -16.49 -36.22
N VAL A 110 24.45 -16.97 -36.64
CA VAL A 110 24.34 -18.17 -37.46
C VAL A 110 24.97 -17.81 -38.80
N THR A 111 26.26 -18.12 -38.96
CA THR A 111 26.93 -18.05 -40.24
C THR A 111 26.31 -19.14 -41.12
N LEU A 112 25.37 -18.76 -41.98
CA LEU A 112 24.94 -19.59 -43.09
C LEU A 112 26.15 -19.79 -44.01
N LEU A 113 26.85 -20.92 -43.84
CA LEU A 113 27.87 -21.35 -44.78
C LEU A 113 27.16 -21.73 -46.08
N ARG A 114 27.13 -20.77 -47.01
CA ARG A 114 26.63 -20.98 -48.37
C ARG A 114 27.71 -21.74 -49.14
N ASP A 115 27.58 -23.05 -49.19
CA ASP A 115 28.38 -23.91 -50.08
C ASP A 115 27.87 -23.72 -51.54
N PRO A 116 28.74 -23.40 -52.53
CA PRO A 116 28.31 -23.04 -53.89
C PRO A 116 27.85 -24.22 -54.77
N ARG A 117 27.54 -25.39 -54.21
CA ARG A 117 27.11 -26.56 -55.01
C ARG A 117 25.88 -27.24 -54.41
N GLY A 118 24.71 -26.82 -54.91
CA GLY A 118 23.39 -27.28 -54.48
C GLY A 118 23.24 -28.80 -54.44
N ARG A 119 23.24 -29.36 -53.23
CA ARG A 119 22.68 -30.69 -52.92
C ARG A 119 22.13 -30.67 -51.50
N GLU A 120 20.81 -30.63 -51.37
CA GLU A 120 20.13 -30.96 -50.13
C GLU A 120 20.38 -32.43 -49.81
N ARG A 121 21.06 -32.72 -48.71
CA ARG A 121 21.03 -34.03 -48.07
C ARG A 121 20.43 -33.87 -46.69
N ARG A 122 19.19 -34.36 -46.52
CA ARG A 122 18.66 -34.70 -45.19
C ARG A 122 19.52 -35.84 -44.65
N ALA A 123 20.34 -35.58 -43.64
CA ALA A 123 20.98 -36.64 -42.87
C ALA A 123 20.04 -37.03 -41.72
N ALA A 124 19.42 -38.20 -41.84
CA ALA A 124 18.85 -38.94 -40.72
C ALA A 124 19.79 -40.12 -40.41
N ALA A 125 20.35 -40.13 -39.20
CA ALA A 125 20.92 -41.27 -38.49
C ALA A 125 21.18 -40.78 -37.05
N GLY A 126 20.79 -41.42 -35.96
CA GLY A 126 20.36 -42.79 -35.72
C GLY A 126 20.82 -43.16 -34.30
N ARG A 127 19.86 -43.35 -33.41
CA ARG A 127 19.79 -44.16 -32.16
C ARG A 127 21.08 -44.63 -31.46
N GLY A 128 21.06 -44.57 -30.11
CA GLY A 128 21.71 -45.58 -29.26
C GLY A 128 21.80 -45.30 -27.75
N CYS A 129 20.87 -45.90 -26.98
CA CYS A 129 20.90 -46.41 -25.58
C CYS A 129 21.39 -45.55 -24.38
N ALA A 130 20.55 -45.27 -23.37
CA ALA A 130 20.23 -46.06 -22.14
C ALA A 130 21.29 -45.84 -21.00
N PHE A 131 21.04 -45.63 -19.70
CA PHE A 131 19.98 -46.09 -18.78
C PHE A 131 20.02 -45.31 -17.42
N THR A 132 18.83 -45.15 -16.80
CA THR A 132 18.43 -45.00 -15.37
C THR A 132 19.00 -43.95 -14.41
N PHE A 133 18.07 -43.28 -13.72
CA PHE A 133 18.21 -42.83 -12.33
C PHE A 133 17.18 -43.57 -11.46
N ARG A 134 17.62 -44.07 -10.31
CA ARG A 134 16.78 -44.51 -9.18
C ARG A 134 16.82 -43.43 -8.11
#